data_AF-A0A345P221-F1
#
_entry.id   AF-A0A345P221-F1
#
_cell.length_a   1.000
_cell.length_b   1.000
_cell.length_c   1.000
_cell.angle_alpha   90.00
_cell.angle_beta   90.00
_cell.angle_gamma   90.00
#
_symmetry.space_group_name_H-M   'P 1'
#
loop_
_entity.id
_entity.type
_entity.pdbx_description
1 polymer ?
#
loop_
_entity_poly.entity_id
_entity_poly.type
_entity_poly.pdbx_seq_one_letter_code
_entity_poly.pdbx_strand_id
1 'polypeptide(L)' 'MYMDKGGTISKRKVKVLHIHSEIFVAYCFLRKAKRTFIIDHVLAAVPIIHKEKTVV' A
#
# COMPACT_ATOMS: atom_id res chain seq x y z
N MET A 1 -1.46 -2.56 -7.15
CA MET A 1 -1.92 -1.43 -7.97
C MET A 1 -3.10 -0.77 -7.27
N TYR A 2 -3.20 0.56 -7.32
CA TYR A 2 -4.25 1.34 -6.67
C TYR A 2 -4.81 2.37 -7.65
N MET A 3 -6.13 2.50 -7.74
CA MET A 3 -6.83 3.48 -8.57
C MET A 3 -7.31 4.65 -7.70
N ASP A 4 -6.93 5.88 -8.04
CA ASP A 4 -7.49 7.05 -7.35
C ASP A 4 -8.89 7.41 -7.86
N LYS A 5 -9.54 8.38 -7.21
CA LYS A 5 -10.90 8.82 -7.58
C LYS A 5 -10.99 9.44 -8.98
N GLY A 6 -9.86 9.84 -9.57
CA GLY A 6 -9.80 10.35 -10.94
C GLY A 6 -9.52 9.25 -11.97
N GLY A 7 -9.52 7.97 -11.55
CA GLY A 7 -9.24 6.82 -12.42
C GLY A 7 -7.75 6.59 -12.68
N THR A 8 -6.85 7.38 -12.09
CA THR A 8 -5.41 7.19 -12.31
C THR A 8 -4.91 6.00 -11.52
N ILE A 9 -4.35 5.03 -12.23
CA ILE A 9 -3.77 3.82 -11.65
C ILE A 9 -2.30 4.05 -11.31
N SER A 10 -1.90 3.62 -10.12
CA SER A 10 -0.53 3.75 -9.64
C SER A 10 -0.05 2.51 -8.90
N LYS A 11 1.23 2.17 -9.07
CA LYS A 11 1.92 1.18 -8.21
C LYS A 11 2.37 1.89 -6.93
N ARG A 12 1.90 1.41 -5.77
CA ARG A 12 2.17 2.01 -4.47
C ARG A 12 2.95 1.02 -3.61
N LYS A 13 4.14 1.42 -3.14
CA LYS A 13 4.79 0.78 -1.99
C LYS A 13 4.27 1.47 -0.74
N VAL A 14 3.67 0.70 0.15
CA VAL A 14 3.07 1.22 1.39
C VAL A 14 3.42 0.32 2.56
N LYS A 15 3.47 0.89 3.77
CA LYS A 15 3.48 0.14 5.03
C LYS A 15 2.11 0.33 5.69
N VAL A 16 1.31 -0.72 5.75
CA VAL A 16 0.00 -0.69 6.43
C VAL A 16 0.23 -0.44 7.92
N LEU A 17 -0.54 0.50 8.49
CA LEU A 17 -0.47 0.88 9.90
C LEU A 17 -1.70 0.36 10.65
N HIS A 18 -2.90 0.67 10.14
CA HIS A 18 -4.18 0.26 10.71
C HIS A 18 -5.17 -0.02 9.59
N ILE A 19 -6.07 -0.98 9.79
CA ILE A 19 -7.16 -1.32 8.87
C ILE A 19 -8.48 -1.12 9.62
N HIS A 20 -9.44 -0.46 8.99
CA HIS A 20 -10.77 -0.19 9.52
C HIS A 20 -11.81 -0.40 8.43
N SER A 21 -12.58 -1.48 8.53
CA SER A 21 -13.63 -1.85 7.55
C SER A 21 -13.14 -1.66 6.11
N GLU A 22 -13.63 -0.63 5.41
CA GLU A 22 -13.39 -0.38 3.98
C GLU A 22 -12.14 0.46 3.69
N ILE A 23 -11.42 0.89 4.71
CA ILE A 23 -10.21 1.71 4.56
C ILE A 23 -9.02 1.11 5.30
N PHE A 24 -7.84 1.46 4.83
CA PHE A 24 -6.61 1.23 5.58
C PHE A 24 -5.76 2.50 5.59
N VAL A 25 -5.17 2.77 6.75
CA VAL A 25 -4.18 3.83 6.92
C VAL A 25 -2.82 3.22 6.69
N ALA A 26 -2.04 3.82 5.80
CA ALA A 26 -0.70 3.36 5.49
C ALA A 26 0.28 4.52 5.31
N TYR A 27 1.55 4.26 5.62
CA TYR A 27 2.62 5.15 5.19
C TYR A 27 2.94 4.89 3.72
N CYS A 28 2.72 5.91 2.88
CA CYS A 28 2.93 5.83 1.44
C CYS A 28 4.33 6.33 1.09
N PHE A 29 5.22 5.42 0.66
CA PHE A 29 6.61 5.75 0.37
C PHE A 29 6.77 6.71 -0.80
N LEU A 30 5.86 6.66 -1.79
CA LEU A 30 5.85 7.59 -2.92
C LEU A 30 5.62 9.04 -2.49
N ARG A 31 4.75 9.26 -1.50
CA ARG A 31 4.37 10.61 -1.02
C ARG A 31 5.08 11.00 0.27
N LYS A 32 5.86 10.09 0.86
CA LYS A 32 6.55 10.25 2.15
C LYS A 32 5.63 10.72 3.29
N ALA A 33 4.38 10.23 3.31
CA ALA A 33 3.36 10.66 4.26
C ALA A 33 2.38 9.55 4.63
N LYS A 34 1.71 9.68 5.77
CA LYS A 34 0.53 8.87 6.13
C LYS A 34 -0.65 9.22 5.22
N ARG A 35 -1.33 8.20 4.69
CA ARG A 35 -2.48 8.35 3.80
C ARG A 35 -3.52 7.27 4.12
N THR A 36 -4.78 7.61 3.93
CA THR A 36 -5.88 6.66 3.93
C THR A 36 -6.14 6.17 2.52
N PHE A 37 -6.32 4.86 2.37
CA PHE A 37 -6.63 4.19 1.12
C PHE A 37 -7.94 3.44 1.28
N ILE A 38 -8.75 3.42 0.22
CA ILE A 38 -10.00 2.66 0.16
C ILE A 38 -9.66 1.26 -0.34
N ILE A 39 -10.15 0.22 0.31
CA ILE A 39 -9.85 -1.18 -0.04
C ILE A 39 -10.38 -1.51 -1.43
N ASP A 40 -11.60 -1.09 -1.77
CA ASP A 40 -12.21 -1.30 -3.09
C ASP A 40 -11.42 -0.68 -4.25
N HIS A 41 -10.57 0.30 -3.96
CA HIS A 41 -9.71 0.94 -4.96
C HIS A 41 -8.38 0.18 -5.18
N VAL A 42 -8.14 -0.91 -4.45
CA VAL A 42 -6.95 -1.77 -4.59
C VAL A 42 -7.22 -2.81 -5.68
N LEU A 43 -6.63 -2.59 -6.86
CA LEU A 43 -6.76 -3.52 -7.99
C LEU A 43 -5.87 -4.77 -7.86
N ALA A 44 -4.77 -4.66 -7.10
CA ALA A 44 -3.87 -5.79 -6.83
C ALA A 44 -2.98 -5.48 -5.63
N ALA A 45 -2.70 -6.47 -4.78
CA ALA A 45 -1.78 -6.34 -3.65
C ALA A 45 -0.78 -7.50 -3.64
N VAL A 46 0.49 -7.18 -3.42
CA VAL A 46 1.56 -8.18 -3.24
C VAL A 46 2.39 -7.81 -2.02
N PRO A 47 2.72 -8.76 -1.13
CA PRO A 47 3.57 -8.49 0.01
C PRO A 47 5.01 -8.24 -0.43
N ILE A 48 5.71 -7.34 0.28
CA ILE A 48 7.15 -7.14 0.09
C ILE A 48 7.86 -8.04 1.09
N ILE A 49 8.27 -9.21 0.62
CA ILE A 49 9.01 -10.20 1.41
C ILE A 49 10.49 -9.85 1.34
N HIS A 50 11.10 -9.54 2.49
CA HIS A 50 12.55 -9.46 2.58
C HIS A 50 13.04 -10.87 2.88
N LYS A 51 13.74 -11.50 1.93
CA LYS A 51 14.48 -12.72 2.23
C LYS A 51 15.60 -12.35 3.19
N GLU A 52 15.65 -12.98 4.35
CA GLU A 52 16.78 -12.83 5.26
C GLU A 52 18.05 -13.18 4.49
N LYS A 53 19.09 -12.34 4.63
CA LYS A 53 20.40 -12.70 4.11
C LYS A 53 20.89 -13.85 4.98
N THR A 54 21.01 -15.05 4.42
CA THR A 54 21.77 -16.11 5.07
C THR A 54 23.20 -15.62 5.21
N VAL A 55 23.58 -15.19 6.41
CA VAL A 55 24.98 -15.00 6.77
C VAL A 55 25.51 -16.41 6.97
N VAL A 56 26.26 -16.91 5.98
CA VAL A 56 27.05 -18.15 6.09
C VAL A 56 28.47 -17.76 6.50
#